data_AF-A0AA47JLU6-F1
#
_entry.id   AF-A0AA47JLU6-F1
#
_cell.length_a   1.000
_cell.length_b   1.000
_cell.length_c   1.000
_cell.angle_alpha   90.00
_cell.angle_beta   90.00
_cell.angle_gamma   90.00
#
_symmetry.space_group_name_H-M   'P 1'
#
loop_
_entity.id
_entity.type
_entity.pdbx_description
1 polymer ?
#
loop_
_entity_poly.entity_id
_entity_poly.type
_entity_poly.pdbx_seq_one_letter_code
_entity_poly.pdbx_strand_id
1 'polypeptide(L)'
;MNTQLLAGQAIPLTPDGNWLYLKAAQAEIEIYRESSGERVTLGKSSVFNVGEGKHLGRLLISSRTDNEIEIQFGYGSFMPPVEGQSVVVQALPNVVIEHMPSVTVEHLPAVEIAPNQQLAVSALPAVELAANQKLAVTSLPSVEVSTLPAVTLKSTQVVKVDEQVSSNLITEAVSVFPHNMAQNTTRKAITIKASKANAASVFVDAFELDAGERITIESTAAMTLTGTAGDTVTIMEI
;
A
#
# COMPACT_ATOMS: atom_id res chain seq x y z
N MET A 1 -4.56 -50.78 -39.76
CA MET A 1 -4.60 -52.24 -39.97
C MET A 1 -3.86 -52.55 -41.25
N ASN A 2 -2.86 -53.42 -41.18
CA ASN A 2 -2.13 -53.89 -42.34
C ASN A 2 -2.57 -55.32 -42.61
N THR A 3 -2.95 -55.63 -43.84
CA THR A 3 -3.41 -56.97 -44.21
C THR A 3 -3.16 -57.25 -45.68
N GLN A 4 -3.19 -58.53 -46.03
CA GLN A 4 -3.06 -59.00 -47.41
C GLN A 4 -4.41 -59.52 -47.88
N LEU A 5 -4.88 -58.99 -49.00
CA LEU A 5 -6.05 -59.49 -49.72
C LEU A 5 -5.58 -60.47 -50.78
N LEU A 6 -6.24 -61.63 -50.86
CA LEU A 6 -6.08 -62.58 -51.96
C LEU A 6 -7.09 -62.25 -53.07
N ALA A 7 -6.68 -62.46 -54.32
CA ALA A 7 -7.51 -62.17 -55.49
C ALA A 7 -8.89 -62.85 -55.42
N GLY A 8 -9.95 -62.04 -55.50
CA GLY A 8 -11.34 -62.49 -55.48
C GLY A 8 -11.89 -62.88 -54.09
N GLN A 9 -11.06 -62.88 -53.04
CA GLN A 9 -11.51 -63.13 -51.68
C GLN A 9 -12.01 -61.84 -51.02
N ALA A 10 -13.15 -61.93 -50.33
CA ALA A 10 -13.65 -60.86 -49.48
C ALA A 10 -13.29 -61.13 -48.01
N ILE A 11 -12.76 -60.13 -47.32
CA ILE A 11 -12.48 -60.16 -45.88
C ILE A 11 -13.50 -59.28 -45.16
N PRO A 12 -14.18 -59.79 -44.12
CA PRO A 12 -15.05 -58.98 -43.29
C PRO A 12 -14.23 -58.07 -42.36
N LEU A 13 -14.58 -56.79 -42.33
CA LEU A 13 -14.04 -55.79 -41.41
C LEU A 13 -15.19 -55.02 -40.77
N THR A 14 -15.18 -54.90 -39.45
CA THR A 14 -16.12 -54.05 -38.71
C THR A 14 -15.34 -52.89 -38.08
N PRO A 15 -15.04 -51.83 -38.84
CA PRO A 15 -14.30 -50.69 -38.31
C PRO A 15 -15.17 -49.89 -37.35
N ASP A 16 -14.56 -49.43 -36.26
CA ASP A 16 -15.19 -48.56 -35.27
C ASP A 16 -14.98 -47.10 -35.70
N GLY A 17 -15.93 -46.56 -36.49
CA GLY A 17 -15.82 -45.22 -37.06
C GLY A 17 -16.83 -44.88 -38.15
N ASN A 18 -16.73 -43.65 -38.67
CA ASN A 18 -17.55 -43.11 -39.77
C ASN A 18 -16.77 -42.93 -41.08
N TRP A 19 -15.44 -43.07 -41.06
CA TRP A 19 -14.60 -43.04 -42.26
C TRP A 19 -13.55 -44.16 -42.27
N LEU A 20 -13.18 -44.59 -43.48
CA LEU A 20 -12.14 -45.56 -43.78
C LEU A 20 -11.21 -44.97 -44.83
N TYR A 21 -9.91 -44.96 -44.54
CA TYR A 21 -8.85 -44.46 -45.41
C TYR A 21 -7.96 -45.62 -45.88
N LEU A 22 -7.79 -45.74 -47.20
CA LEU A 22 -6.84 -46.66 -47.80
C LEU A 22 -5.47 -45.98 -47.95
N LYS A 23 -4.61 -46.12 -46.94
CA LYS A 23 -3.31 -45.46 -46.89
C LYS A 23 -2.31 -46.04 -47.89
N ALA A 24 -2.27 -47.36 -48.03
CA ALA A 24 -1.43 -48.05 -48.99
C ALA A 24 -2.22 -49.17 -49.66
N ALA A 25 -2.03 -49.33 -50.97
CA ALA A 25 -2.54 -50.43 -51.77
C ALA A 25 -1.72 -50.56 -53.06
N GLN A 26 -1.51 -51.79 -53.52
CA GLN A 26 -0.87 -52.09 -54.80
C GLN A 26 -1.85 -51.98 -55.97
N ALA A 27 -3.13 -52.27 -55.72
CA ALA A 27 -4.23 -52.15 -56.68
C ALA A 27 -5.49 -51.57 -56.00
N GLU A 28 -6.52 -51.24 -56.77
CA GLU A 28 -7.81 -50.82 -56.23
C GLU A 28 -8.50 -51.94 -55.45
N ILE A 29 -9.22 -51.58 -54.39
CA ILE A 29 -10.07 -52.49 -53.61
C ILE A 29 -11.54 -52.15 -53.79
N GLU A 30 -12.40 -53.13 -53.60
CA GLU A 30 -13.85 -52.95 -53.55
C GLU A 30 -14.34 -53.09 -52.10
N ILE A 31 -15.14 -52.13 -51.67
CA ILE A 31 -15.81 -52.14 -50.38
C ILE A 31 -17.30 -52.35 -50.60
N TYR A 32 -17.84 -53.40 -50.00
CA TYR A 32 -19.27 -53.62 -49.91
C TYR A 32 -19.75 -53.37 -48.48
N ARG A 33 -20.68 -52.44 -48.32
CA ARG A 33 -21.28 -52.11 -47.02
C ARG A 33 -22.56 -52.90 -46.83
N GLU A 34 -22.56 -53.83 -45.88
CA GLU A 34 -23.70 -54.74 -45.71
C GLU A 34 -24.96 -54.05 -45.18
N SER A 35 -24.81 -52.95 -44.45
CA SER A 35 -25.94 -52.21 -43.88
C SER A 35 -26.71 -51.37 -44.90
N SER A 36 -26.10 -50.96 -46.01
CA SER A 36 -26.75 -50.19 -47.09
C SER A 36 -26.80 -50.90 -48.44
N GLY A 37 -26.06 -52.00 -48.63
CA GLY A 37 -25.88 -52.66 -49.92
C GLY A 37 -24.98 -51.88 -50.90
N GLU A 38 -24.31 -50.83 -50.43
CA GLU A 38 -23.48 -49.94 -51.24
C GLU A 38 -22.15 -50.61 -51.63
N ARG A 39 -21.72 -50.43 -52.88
CA ARG A 39 -20.43 -50.89 -53.39
C ARG A 39 -19.61 -49.69 -53.85
N VAL A 40 -18.39 -49.57 -53.35
CA VAL A 40 -17.47 -48.48 -53.69
C VAL A 40 -16.09 -49.04 -54.00
N THR A 41 -15.51 -48.60 -55.12
CA THR A 41 -14.11 -48.89 -55.46
C THR A 41 -13.22 -47.79 -54.90
N LEU A 42 -12.18 -48.18 -54.15
CA LEU A 42 -11.19 -47.26 -53.58
C LEU A 42 -9.80 -47.54 -54.15
N GLY A 43 -9.15 -46.49 -54.63
CA GLY A 43 -7.73 -46.50 -54.98
C GLY A 43 -6.85 -46.10 -53.79
N LYS A 44 -5.52 -46.23 -53.95
CA LYS A 44 -4.54 -45.74 -52.98
C LYS A 44 -4.84 -44.27 -52.61
N SER A 45 -4.71 -43.94 -51.33
CA SER A 45 -4.94 -42.61 -50.77
C SER A 45 -6.39 -42.12 -50.88
N SER A 46 -7.36 -43.01 -51.11
CA SER A 46 -8.78 -42.68 -51.13
C SER A 46 -9.44 -42.86 -49.76
N VAL A 47 -10.45 -42.05 -49.48
CA VAL A 47 -11.25 -42.10 -48.25
C VAL A 47 -12.69 -42.42 -48.59
N PHE A 48 -13.27 -43.38 -47.88
CA PHE A 48 -14.70 -43.65 -47.85
C PHE A 48 -15.28 -43.11 -46.54
N ASN A 49 -16.25 -42.20 -46.63
CA ASN A 49 -16.86 -41.55 -45.46
C ASN A 49 -18.38 -41.61 -45.59
N VAL A 50 -19.06 -42.09 -44.55
CA VAL A 50 -20.53 -42.20 -44.51
C VAL A 50 -21.22 -40.96 -43.90
N GLY A 51 -20.46 -39.97 -43.46
CA GLY A 51 -20.94 -38.73 -42.84
C GLY A 51 -20.88 -38.74 -41.32
N GLU A 52 -20.97 -37.56 -40.71
CA GLU A 52 -20.95 -37.37 -39.26
C GLU A 52 -22.20 -38.00 -38.60
N GLY A 53 -22.02 -38.68 -37.46
CA GLY A 53 -23.11 -39.36 -36.74
C GLY A 53 -23.57 -40.70 -37.35
N LYS A 54 -22.93 -41.20 -38.41
CA LYS A 54 -23.21 -42.53 -39.00
C LYS A 54 -22.03 -43.47 -38.79
N HIS A 55 -22.30 -44.77 -38.65
CA HIS A 55 -21.25 -45.79 -38.52
C HIS A 55 -21.06 -46.56 -39.82
N LEU A 56 -19.82 -46.90 -40.16
CA LEU A 56 -19.49 -47.73 -41.31
C LEU A 56 -20.19 -49.10 -41.23
N GLY A 57 -20.27 -49.69 -40.04
CA GLY A 57 -20.87 -51.01 -39.83
C GLY A 57 -19.98 -52.12 -40.42
N ARG A 58 -20.56 -53.30 -40.68
CA ARG A 58 -19.82 -54.42 -41.27
C ARG A 58 -19.57 -54.16 -42.76
N LEU A 59 -18.29 -54.19 -43.14
CA LEU A 59 -17.80 -54.02 -44.49
C LEU A 59 -17.20 -55.34 -44.99
N LEU A 60 -17.40 -55.68 -46.26
CA LEU A 60 -16.66 -56.71 -46.95
C LEU A 60 -15.67 -56.04 -47.90
N ILE A 61 -14.38 -56.34 -47.73
CA ILE A 61 -13.30 -55.75 -48.51
C ILE A 61 -12.71 -56.82 -49.41
N SER A 62 -12.68 -56.59 -50.72
CA SER A 62 -12.13 -57.50 -51.71
C SER A 62 -11.19 -56.78 -52.68
N SER A 63 -10.34 -57.55 -53.37
CA SER A 63 -9.45 -57.05 -54.42
C SER A 63 -9.49 -58.02 -55.61
N ARG A 64 -9.29 -57.51 -56.83
CA ARG A 64 -9.24 -58.33 -58.04
C ARG A 64 -7.89 -59.05 -58.21
N THR A 65 -6.86 -58.54 -57.57
CA THR A 65 -5.50 -59.11 -57.54
C THR A 65 -5.07 -59.32 -56.10
N ASP A 66 -4.02 -60.12 -55.89
CA ASP A 66 -3.34 -60.13 -54.60
C ASP A 66 -2.84 -58.71 -54.30
N ASN A 67 -3.12 -58.23 -53.10
CA ASN A 67 -2.95 -56.82 -52.76
C ASN A 67 -2.60 -56.66 -51.28
N GLU A 68 -1.43 -56.08 -51.01
CA GLU A 68 -1.06 -55.68 -49.66
C GLU A 68 -1.60 -54.27 -49.37
N ILE A 69 -2.40 -54.16 -48.31
CA ILE A 69 -3.12 -52.94 -47.99
C ILE A 69 -2.87 -52.46 -46.56
N GLU A 70 -2.83 -51.14 -46.39
CA GLU A 70 -2.87 -50.46 -45.10
C GLU A 70 -4.14 -49.61 -45.02
N ILE A 71 -5.01 -49.94 -44.08
CA ILE A 71 -6.26 -49.25 -43.83
C ILE A 71 -6.23 -48.55 -42.48
N GLN A 72 -6.75 -47.33 -42.42
CA GLN A 72 -7.05 -46.61 -41.18
C GLN A 72 -8.54 -46.27 -41.13
N PHE A 73 -9.11 -46.22 -39.94
CA PHE A 73 -10.50 -45.83 -39.74
C PHE A 73 -10.64 -45.08 -38.42
N GLY A 74 -11.68 -44.26 -38.31
CA GLY A 74 -11.92 -43.50 -37.10
C GLY A 74 -13.19 -42.65 -37.18
N TYR A 75 -13.29 -41.71 -36.25
CA TYR A 75 -14.42 -40.80 -36.10
C TYR A 75 -14.11 -39.40 -36.63
N GLY A 76 -15.13 -38.65 -37.05
CA GLY A 76 -15.04 -37.24 -37.46
C GLY A 76 -14.81 -37.02 -38.96
N SER A 77 -14.17 -35.89 -39.30
CA SER A 77 -13.77 -35.53 -40.67
C SER A 77 -12.29 -35.88 -40.88
N PHE A 78 -12.00 -36.84 -41.76
CA PHE A 78 -10.64 -37.18 -42.15
C PHE A 78 -10.32 -36.65 -43.55
N MET A 79 -9.24 -35.87 -43.64
CA MET A 79 -8.69 -35.36 -44.91
C MET A 79 -7.35 -36.09 -45.13
N PRO A 80 -7.21 -36.93 -46.17
CA PRO A 80 -6.00 -37.68 -46.40
C PRO A 80 -4.86 -36.72 -46.81
N PRO A 81 -3.61 -36.98 -46.41
CA PRO A 81 -2.46 -36.24 -46.93
C PRO A 81 -2.35 -36.46 -48.45
N VAL A 82 -2.39 -35.40 -49.24
CA VAL A 82 -2.20 -35.49 -50.70
C VAL A 82 -0.72 -35.74 -51.00
N GLU A 83 -0.37 -36.92 -51.51
CA GLU A 83 1.02 -37.24 -51.91
C GLU A 83 1.50 -36.23 -52.96
N GLY A 84 2.58 -35.49 -52.66
CA GLY A 84 3.20 -34.54 -53.58
C GLY A 84 2.85 -33.07 -53.36
N GLN A 85 2.00 -32.72 -52.38
CA GLN A 85 1.81 -31.32 -52.00
C GLN A 85 2.92 -30.88 -51.06
N SER A 86 4.03 -30.41 -51.64
CA SER A 86 4.95 -29.52 -50.90
C SER A 86 4.16 -28.26 -50.58
N VAL A 87 3.81 -28.06 -49.31
CA VAL A 87 3.21 -26.82 -48.85
C VAL A 87 4.32 -25.77 -48.89
N VAL A 88 4.50 -25.12 -50.04
CA VAL A 88 5.29 -23.90 -50.12
C VAL A 88 4.43 -22.79 -49.49
N VAL A 89 4.62 -22.56 -48.20
CA VAL A 89 4.00 -21.44 -47.48
C VAL A 89 4.67 -20.15 -47.96
N GLN A 90 4.28 -19.62 -49.12
CA GLN A 90 4.81 -18.33 -49.63
C GLN A 90 4.23 -17.12 -48.88
N ALA A 91 3.11 -17.31 -48.17
CA ALA A 91 2.64 -16.42 -47.12
C ALA A 91 1.67 -17.20 -46.24
N LEU A 92 1.82 -17.11 -44.91
CA LEU A 92 0.80 -17.58 -43.99
C LEU A 92 -0.52 -16.88 -44.34
N PRO A 93 -1.65 -17.60 -44.51
CA PRO A 93 -2.96 -16.97 -44.51
C PRO A 93 -3.07 -16.09 -43.26
N ASN A 94 -3.62 -14.89 -43.40
CA ASN A 94 -3.84 -14.02 -42.25
C ASN A 94 -4.85 -14.71 -41.32
N VAL A 95 -4.35 -15.39 -40.28
CA VAL A 95 -5.19 -16.01 -39.26
C VAL A 95 -5.72 -14.86 -38.40
N VAL A 96 -6.90 -14.38 -38.72
CA VAL A 96 -7.65 -13.49 -37.84
C VAL A 96 -8.22 -14.37 -36.73
N ILE A 97 -7.53 -14.39 -35.59
CA ILE A 97 -8.05 -14.98 -34.36
C ILE A 97 -9.10 -13.99 -33.84
N GLU A 98 -10.37 -14.14 -34.25
CA GLU A 98 -11.42 -13.24 -33.76
C GLU A 98 -11.56 -13.34 -32.23
N HIS A 99 -11.32 -14.52 -31.65
CA HIS A 99 -11.28 -14.71 -30.21
C HIS A 99 -10.22 -15.77 -29.82
N MET A 100 -9.19 -15.34 -29.09
CA MET A 100 -8.35 -16.28 -28.34
C MET A 100 -9.24 -17.00 -27.31
N PRO A 101 -9.15 -18.33 -27.17
CA PRO A 101 -9.72 -19.01 -26.01
C PRO A 101 -9.12 -18.36 -24.75
N SER A 102 -9.98 -17.91 -23.84
CA SER A 102 -9.53 -17.40 -22.56
C SER A 102 -8.84 -18.52 -21.79
N VAL A 103 -7.52 -18.41 -21.61
CA VAL A 103 -6.80 -19.29 -20.69
C VAL A 103 -7.09 -18.78 -19.28
N THR A 104 -8.02 -19.43 -18.61
CA THR A 104 -8.33 -19.15 -17.21
C THR A 104 -7.27 -19.85 -16.35
N VAL A 105 -6.29 -19.10 -15.87
CA VAL A 105 -5.34 -19.59 -14.87
C VAL A 105 -6.04 -19.49 -13.52
N GLU A 106 -6.65 -20.58 -13.05
CA GLU A 106 -7.30 -20.59 -11.74
C GLU A 106 -6.27 -20.40 -10.61
N HIS A 107 -5.06 -20.91 -10.79
CA HIS A 107 -3.97 -20.78 -9.82
C HIS A 107 -2.62 -20.65 -10.52
N LEU A 108 -1.85 -19.63 -10.15
CA LEU A 108 -0.44 -19.53 -10.51
C LEU A 108 0.35 -20.59 -9.73
N PRO A 109 1.32 -21.29 -10.35
CA PRO A 109 2.23 -22.16 -9.62
C PRO A 109 2.96 -21.36 -8.54
N ALA A 110 3.13 -21.96 -7.36
CA ALA A 110 3.84 -21.33 -6.26
C ALA A 110 5.29 -21.05 -6.67
N VAL A 111 5.72 -19.80 -6.47
CA VAL A 111 7.11 -19.41 -6.68
C VAL A 111 7.87 -19.71 -5.39
N GLU A 112 8.65 -20.79 -5.38
CA GLU A 112 9.57 -21.10 -4.28
C GLU A 112 10.92 -20.40 -4.50
N ILE A 113 11.38 -19.67 -3.48
CA ILE A 113 12.70 -19.03 -3.48
C ILE A 113 13.68 -20.01 -2.84
N ALA A 114 14.71 -20.41 -3.58
CA ALA A 114 15.73 -21.33 -3.08
C ALA A 114 16.51 -20.72 -1.88
N PRO A 115 17.09 -21.55 -0.99
CA PRO A 115 17.96 -21.05 0.07
C PRO A 115 19.09 -20.17 -0.49
N ASN A 116 19.34 -19.02 0.15
CA ASN A 116 20.32 -17.99 -0.25
C ASN A 116 19.98 -17.13 -1.49
N GLN A 117 18.75 -17.13 -2.01
CA GLN A 117 18.31 -16.10 -2.95
C GLN A 117 17.87 -14.81 -2.22
N GLN A 118 18.40 -13.66 -2.65
CA GLN A 118 17.92 -12.35 -2.22
C GLN A 118 16.90 -11.82 -3.21
N LEU A 119 15.66 -11.60 -2.74
CA LEU A 119 14.62 -10.92 -3.51
C LEU A 119 14.66 -9.42 -3.20
N ALA A 120 14.99 -8.60 -4.19
CA ALA A 120 14.95 -7.15 -4.07
C ALA A 120 13.55 -6.63 -4.42
N VAL A 121 12.82 -6.13 -3.42
CA VAL A 121 11.57 -5.40 -3.63
C VAL A 121 11.92 -3.94 -3.89
N SER A 122 11.81 -3.50 -5.16
CA SER A 122 12.18 -2.13 -5.56
C SER A 122 11.14 -1.08 -5.18
N ALA A 123 9.88 -1.48 -5.00
CA ALA A 123 8.81 -0.62 -4.52
C ALA A 123 7.69 -1.46 -3.88
N LEU A 124 7.11 -0.95 -2.79
CA LEU A 124 5.89 -1.50 -2.21
C LEU A 124 4.67 -0.92 -2.96
N PRO A 125 3.60 -1.72 -3.18
CA PRO A 125 2.37 -1.21 -3.76
C PRO A 125 1.74 -0.12 -2.86
N ALA A 126 1.04 0.82 -3.50
CA ALA A 126 0.33 1.87 -2.80
C ALA A 126 -0.80 1.27 -1.93
N VAL A 127 -0.91 1.74 -0.69
CA VAL A 127 -1.99 1.35 0.23
C VAL A 127 -3.14 2.34 0.07
N GLU A 128 -4.26 1.88 -0.49
CA GLU A 128 -5.51 2.64 -0.54
C GLU A 128 -6.43 2.24 0.63
N LEU A 129 -6.95 3.22 1.35
CA LEU A 129 -7.93 3.01 2.42
C LEU A 129 -9.34 3.06 1.81
N ALA A 130 -10.10 1.97 1.94
CA ALA A 130 -11.51 1.94 1.53
C ALA A 130 -12.36 2.95 2.34
N ALA A 131 -13.50 3.35 1.78
CA ALA A 131 -14.44 4.24 2.47
C ALA A 131 -14.82 3.67 3.86
N ASN A 132 -14.74 4.52 4.89
CA ASN A 132 -14.94 4.20 6.32
C ASN A 132 -13.80 3.44 7.04
N GLN A 133 -12.64 3.18 6.40
CA GLN A 133 -11.43 2.77 7.13
C GLN A 133 -10.83 3.95 7.91
N LYS A 134 -10.53 3.75 9.19
CA LYS A 134 -9.86 4.76 10.04
C LYS A 134 -8.44 4.31 10.33
N LEU A 135 -7.46 5.15 9.96
CA LEU A 135 -6.08 4.96 10.36
C LEU A 135 -5.87 5.60 11.73
N ALA A 136 -5.56 4.78 12.73
CA ALA A 136 -5.26 5.25 14.08
C ALA A 136 -3.76 5.55 14.22
N VAL A 137 -3.41 6.79 14.53
CA VAL A 137 -2.04 7.17 14.92
C VAL A 137 -1.89 6.86 16.39
N THR A 138 -1.18 5.78 16.73
CA THR A 138 -1.01 5.32 18.12
C THR A 138 0.06 6.09 18.89
N SER A 139 0.98 6.75 18.19
CA SER A 139 1.96 7.64 18.79
C SER A 139 2.30 8.78 17.84
N LEU A 140 2.32 10.00 18.37
CA LEU A 140 2.89 11.15 17.69
C LEU A 140 4.39 11.20 18.04
N PRO A 141 5.26 11.54 17.07
CA PRO A 141 6.66 11.79 17.37
C PRO A 141 6.77 12.98 18.35
N SER A 142 7.64 12.83 19.36
CA SER A 142 7.94 13.92 20.29
C SER A 142 8.54 15.10 19.54
N VAL A 143 7.90 16.27 19.67
CA VAL A 143 8.41 17.53 19.14
C VAL A 143 9.29 18.16 20.21
N GLU A 144 10.61 18.12 20.03
CA GLU A 144 11.54 18.89 20.85
C GLU A 144 11.68 20.31 20.29
N VAL A 145 11.26 21.30 21.07
CA VAL A 145 11.48 22.71 20.75
C VAL A 145 12.80 23.13 21.39
N SER A 146 13.86 23.20 20.59
CA SER A 146 15.22 23.52 21.06
C SER A 146 15.38 24.98 21.52
N THR A 147 14.54 25.90 21.01
CA THR A 147 14.55 27.31 21.40
C THR A 147 13.14 27.88 21.34
N LEU A 148 12.69 28.48 22.44
CA LEU A 148 11.46 29.27 22.45
C LEU A 148 11.73 30.61 21.74
N PRO A 149 10.79 31.10 20.92
CA PRO A 149 10.93 32.40 20.28
C PRO A 149 11.04 33.52 21.34
N ALA A 150 11.91 34.49 21.08
CA ALA A 150 12.11 35.63 21.96
C ALA A 150 10.84 36.47 22.08
N VAL A 151 10.38 36.70 23.31
CA VAL A 151 9.25 37.58 23.59
C VAL A 151 9.75 39.03 23.66
N THR A 152 9.28 39.88 22.75
CA THR A 152 9.59 41.32 22.76
C THR A 152 8.42 42.08 23.36
N LEU A 153 8.66 42.81 24.46
CA LEU A 153 7.67 43.67 25.08
C LEU A 153 7.76 45.08 24.49
N LYS A 154 6.62 45.66 24.14
CA LYS A 154 6.59 47.07 23.70
C LYS A 154 6.70 47.98 24.93
N SER A 155 7.30 49.16 24.76
CA SER A 155 7.55 50.12 25.86
C SER A 155 6.30 50.53 26.65
N THR A 156 5.09 50.35 26.10
CA THR A 156 3.81 50.70 26.75
C THR A 156 3.06 49.48 27.28
N GLN A 157 3.64 48.29 27.22
CA GLN A 157 2.96 47.06 27.59
C GLN A 157 3.05 46.83 29.11
N VAL A 158 1.89 46.83 29.77
CA VAL A 158 1.78 46.53 31.20
C VAL A 158 1.71 45.01 31.36
N VAL A 159 2.70 44.42 32.03
CA VAL A 159 2.72 43.01 32.42
C VAL A 159 2.21 42.90 33.84
N LYS A 160 1.11 42.15 34.04
CA LYS A 160 0.61 41.80 35.36
C LYS A 160 1.28 40.50 35.80
N VAL A 161 1.85 40.49 36.99
CA VAL A 161 2.45 39.30 37.59
C VAL A 161 1.45 38.76 38.61
N ASP A 162 1.07 37.49 38.48
CA ASP A 162 -0.04 36.88 39.24
C ASP A 162 0.42 36.36 40.62
N GLU A 163 1.72 36.08 40.78
CA GLU A 163 2.32 35.58 42.03
C GLU A 163 3.70 36.23 42.30
N GLN A 164 4.19 36.06 43.53
CA GLN A 164 5.37 36.71 44.11
C GLN A 164 6.54 36.82 43.11
N VAL A 165 6.87 38.07 42.77
CA VAL A 165 7.74 38.43 41.63
C VAL A 165 9.21 38.07 41.86
N SER A 166 9.61 37.80 43.10
CA SER A 166 10.98 37.39 43.44
C SER A 166 11.07 36.98 44.92
N SER A 167 11.94 36.01 45.25
CA SER A 167 12.42 35.78 46.62
C SER A 167 13.23 36.97 47.18
N ASN A 168 13.59 37.92 46.33
CA ASN A 168 14.45 39.06 46.65
C ASN A 168 13.67 40.37 46.83
N LEU A 169 12.36 40.37 46.57
CA LEU A 169 11.49 41.53 46.83
C LEU A 169 10.90 41.40 48.23
N ILE A 170 11.36 42.23 49.16
CA ILE A 170 10.89 42.23 50.55
C ILE A 170 9.95 43.42 50.74
N THR A 171 8.73 43.17 51.22
CA THR A 171 7.78 44.23 51.57
C THR A 171 7.40 44.14 53.03
N GLU A 172 7.43 45.26 53.74
CA GLU A 172 7.10 45.35 55.15
C GLU A 172 6.20 46.54 55.44
N ALA A 173 5.20 46.35 56.31
CA ALA A 173 4.37 47.44 56.82
C ALA A 173 4.83 47.77 58.25
N VAL A 174 5.24 49.01 58.47
CA VAL A 174 5.74 49.51 59.75
C VAL A 174 4.69 50.42 60.38
N SER A 175 4.30 50.09 61.60
CA SER A 175 3.35 50.88 62.42
C SER A 175 3.87 51.16 63.83
N VAL A 176 5.07 50.68 64.15
CA VAL A 176 5.74 50.88 65.44
C VAL A 176 7.05 51.60 65.20
N PHE A 177 7.22 52.75 65.85
CA PHE A 177 8.42 53.58 65.74
C PHE A 177 9.15 53.66 67.10
N PRO A 178 10.50 53.74 67.11
CA PRO A 178 11.38 53.73 65.94
C PRO A 178 11.53 52.32 65.33
N HIS A 179 11.65 52.26 64.00
CA HIS A 179 11.91 51.02 63.28
C HIS A 179 13.31 51.08 62.66
N ASN A 180 14.14 50.10 62.98
CA ASN A 180 15.54 50.06 62.52
C ASN A 180 15.70 49.01 61.43
N MET A 181 16.14 49.47 60.27
CA MET A 181 16.53 48.61 59.16
C MET A 181 18.04 48.39 59.21
N ALA A 182 18.46 47.13 59.26
CA ALA A 182 19.87 46.79 59.23
C ALA A 182 20.51 47.09 57.86
N GLN A 183 21.84 47.19 57.86
CA GLN A 183 22.62 47.24 56.62
C GLN A 183 22.37 45.97 55.80
N ASN A 184 22.08 46.13 54.51
CA ASN A 184 21.93 45.00 53.58
C ASN A 184 22.88 45.19 52.40
N THR A 185 23.90 44.33 52.31
CA THR A 185 24.94 44.39 51.27
C THR A 185 24.44 43.97 49.89
N THR A 186 23.28 43.32 49.79
CA THR A 186 22.67 42.91 48.51
C THR A 186 21.54 43.83 48.06
N ARG A 187 21.14 44.81 48.89
CA ARG A 187 20.11 45.80 48.55
C ARG A 187 20.58 46.70 47.40
N LYS A 188 19.77 46.78 46.35
CA LYS A 188 19.94 47.72 45.24
C LYS A 188 19.20 49.02 45.52
N ALA A 189 17.96 48.91 46.00
CA ALA A 189 17.14 50.07 46.31
C ALA A 189 16.10 49.76 47.38
N ILE A 190 15.72 50.78 48.13
CA ILE A 190 14.59 50.72 49.06
C ILE A 190 13.62 51.86 48.79
N THR A 191 12.34 51.52 48.67
CA THR A 191 11.24 52.47 48.52
C THR A 191 10.44 52.50 49.80
N ILE A 192 10.28 53.70 50.35
CA ILE A 192 9.58 53.95 51.61
C ILE A 192 8.42 54.88 51.29
N LYS A 193 7.20 54.48 51.66
CA LYS A 193 5.98 55.25 51.39
C LYS A 193 5.20 55.50 52.67
N ALA A 194 5.01 56.77 53.00
CA ALA A 194 4.11 57.18 54.08
C ALA A 194 2.66 56.94 53.67
N SER A 195 1.84 56.47 54.62
CA SER A 195 0.41 56.37 54.39
C SER A 195 -0.20 57.76 54.26
N LYS A 196 -1.18 57.89 53.36
CA LYS A 196 -2.00 59.12 53.23
C LYS A 196 -2.83 59.40 54.49
N ALA A 197 -3.01 58.40 55.35
CA ALA A 197 -3.75 58.51 56.59
C ALA A 197 -2.90 58.98 57.77
N ASN A 198 -1.58 59.19 57.57
CA ASN A 198 -0.71 59.68 58.63
C ASN A 198 -1.09 61.09 59.05
N ALA A 199 -1.07 61.33 60.35
CA ALA A 199 -1.40 62.63 60.94
C ALA A 199 -0.16 63.54 61.03
N ALA A 200 1.03 62.95 61.10
CA ALA A 200 2.32 63.64 61.12
C ALA A 200 3.27 63.06 60.07
N SER A 201 4.29 63.84 59.71
CA SER A 201 5.37 63.38 58.83
C SER A 201 6.17 62.25 59.47
N VAL A 202 6.65 61.33 58.66
CA VAL A 202 7.55 60.25 59.09
C VAL A 202 8.95 60.57 58.60
N PHE A 203 9.96 60.32 59.44
CA PHE A 203 11.35 60.61 59.10
C PHE A 203 12.09 59.33 58.74
N VAL A 204 12.85 59.40 57.65
CA VAL A 204 13.88 58.42 57.27
C VAL A 204 15.22 59.04 57.61
N ASP A 205 15.82 58.63 58.73
CA ASP A 205 16.94 59.31 59.38
C ASP A 205 16.65 60.82 59.57
N ALA A 206 17.27 61.69 58.76
CA ALA A 206 17.08 63.14 58.81
C ALA A 206 16.12 63.68 57.73
N PHE A 207 15.59 62.83 56.85
CA PHE A 207 14.71 63.23 55.75
C PHE A 207 13.25 63.09 56.15
N GLU A 208 12.47 64.16 55.98
CA GLU A 208 11.04 64.20 56.28
C GLU A 208 10.21 63.70 55.10
N LEU A 209 9.21 62.85 55.37
CA LEU A 209 8.28 62.31 54.39
C LEU A 209 6.84 62.67 54.79
N ASP A 210 6.19 63.51 53.98
CA ASP A 210 4.81 63.94 54.20
C ASP A 210 3.81 62.79 54.00
N ALA A 211 2.59 62.94 54.53
CA ALA A 211 1.53 61.94 54.38
C ALA A 211 1.23 61.64 52.90
N GLY A 212 1.42 60.37 52.51
CA GLY A 212 1.22 59.91 51.14
C GLY A 212 2.42 60.06 50.20
N GLU A 213 3.49 60.69 50.66
CA GLU A 213 4.74 60.84 49.92
C GLU A 213 5.52 59.51 49.90
N ARG A 214 6.39 59.38 48.90
CA ARG A 214 7.32 58.26 48.77
C ARG A 214 8.72 58.73 48.44
N ILE A 215 9.70 58.02 48.94
CA ILE A 215 11.11 58.18 48.58
C ILE A 215 11.69 56.84 48.14
N THR A 216 12.61 56.87 47.18
CA THR A 216 13.42 55.72 46.77
C THR A 216 14.88 56.05 47.00
N ILE A 217 15.58 55.17 47.71
CA ILE A 217 16.98 55.36 48.14
C ILE A 217 17.80 54.18 47.62
N GLU A 218 18.83 54.47 46.83
CA GLU A 218 19.80 53.49 46.34
C GLU A 218 21.00 53.42 47.31
N SER A 219 20.80 52.75 48.45
CA SER A 219 21.82 52.63 49.49
C SER A 219 21.74 51.29 50.21
N THR A 220 22.89 50.72 50.56
CA THR A 220 23.04 49.48 51.34
C THR A 220 23.09 49.74 52.85
N ALA A 221 23.17 51.00 53.28
CA ALA A 221 23.36 51.37 54.69
C ALA A 221 22.13 51.01 55.57
N ALA A 222 22.38 50.93 56.88
CA ALA A 222 21.31 50.89 57.88
C ALA A 222 20.56 52.24 57.88
N MET A 223 19.26 52.20 58.16
CA MET A 223 18.40 53.39 58.24
C MET A 223 17.43 53.25 59.41
N THR A 224 17.05 54.36 60.01
CA THR A 224 16.05 54.39 61.08
C THR A 224 14.82 55.19 60.65
N LEU A 225 13.66 54.57 60.77
CA LEU A 225 12.38 55.24 60.61
C LEU A 225 11.89 55.74 61.97
N THR A 226 11.51 57.01 62.05
CA THR A 226 10.89 57.61 63.23
C THR A 226 9.60 58.31 62.88
N GLY A 227 8.58 58.19 63.72
CA GLY A 227 7.24 58.72 63.46
C GLY A 227 6.40 58.73 64.73
N THR A 228 5.17 59.22 64.63
CA THR A 228 4.25 59.27 65.77
C THR A 228 3.45 57.97 65.88
N ALA A 229 3.03 57.62 67.11
CA ALA A 229 2.18 56.46 67.33
C ALA A 229 0.87 56.58 66.52
N GLY A 230 0.57 55.57 65.70
CA GLY A 230 -0.61 55.54 64.82
C GLY A 230 -0.31 55.84 63.36
N ASP A 231 0.85 56.44 63.06
CA ASP A 231 1.32 56.59 61.67
C ASP A 231 1.84 55.26 61.13
N THR A 232 1.83 55.13 59.81
CA THR A 232 2.25 53.90 59.12
C THR A 232 3.07 54.19 57.88
N VAL A 233 3.99 53.27 57.57
CA VAL A 233 4.84 53.30 56.39
C VAL A 233 4.87 51.93 55.75
N THR A 234 4.94 51.90 54.42
CA THR A 234 5.24 50.68 53.66
C THR A 234 6.65 50.77 53.11
N ILE A 235 7.44 49.72 53.35
CA ILE A 235 8.78 49.53 52.85
C ILE A 235 8.74 48.49 51.73
N MET A 236 9.49 48.74 50.67
CA MET A 236 9.73 47.80 49.59
C MET A 236 11.23 47.81 49.26
N GLU A 237 11.89 46.67 49.45
CA GLU A 237 13.32 46.49 49.26
C GLU A 237 13.61 45.54 48.08
N ILE A 238 14.55 45.94 47.21
CA ILE A 238 14.97 45.23 45.98
C ILE A 238 16.49 45.07 45.98
#